data_AF-A0A6S6M092-F1
#
_entry.id   AF-A0A6S6M092-F1
#
_cell.length_a   1.000
_cell.length_b   1.000
_cell.length_c   1.000
_cell.angle_alpha   90.00
_cell.angle_beta   90.00
_cell.angle_gamma   90.00
#
_symmetry.space_group_name_H-M   'P 1'
#
loop_
_entity.id
_entity.type
_entity.pdbx_description
1 polymer ?
#
loop_
_entity_poly.entity_id
_entity_poly.type
_entity_poly.pdbx_seq_one_letter_code
_entity_poly.pdbx_strand_id
1 'polypeptide(L)'
;MPQLLNIFLGQMSFVGPRPDVPGFADLLENDDRIILSIRPGITGPATLKYRHEEDILAAQSCPEQYNNTVIFPDKVRINKKYIEEYSFFADLQYIWKTIFGR
;
A
#
# COMPACT_ATOMS: atom_id res chain seq x y z
N MET A 1 -7.24 -17.48 -0.20
CA MET A 1 -6.80 -17.49 1.21
C MET A 1 -7.61 -16.46 1.98
N PRO A 2 -8.25 -16.79 3.12
CA PRO A 2 -8.92 -15.80 3.94
C PRO A 2 -7.87 -14.87 4.55
N GLN A 3 -7.73 -13.64 4.05
CA GLN A 3 -6.68 -12.70 4.49
C GLN A 3 -6.71 -12.42 6.01
N LEU A 4 -7.89 -12.57 6.64
CA LEU A 4 -8.05 -12.46 8.08
C LEU A 4 -7.27 -13.53 8.86
N LEU A 5 -7.18 -14.76 8.35
CA LEU A 5 -6.38 -15.81 8.99
C LEU A 5 -4.88 -15.45 8.98
N ASN A 6 -4.40 -14.84 7.90
CA ASN A 6 -3.00 -14.39 7.81
C ASN A 6 -2.68 -13.30 8.84
N ILE A 7 -3.66 -12.48 9.24
CA ILE A 7 -3.49 -11.52 10.33
C ILE A 7 -3.34 -12.25 11.67
N PHE A 8 -4.24 -13.20 11.95
CA PHE A 8 -4.16 -13.99 13.19
C PHE A 8 -2.87 -14.82 13.28
N LEU A 9 -2.36 -15.31 12.14
CA LEU A 9 -1.09 -16.03 12.05
C LEU A 9 0.14 -15.12 12.05
N GLY A 10 -0.03 -13.79 12.13
CA GLY A 10 1.07 -12.83 12.18
C GLY A 10 1.83 -12.66 10.86
N GLN A 11 1.28 -13.11 9.74
CA GLN A 11 1.84 -12.95 8.41
C GLN A 11 1.46 -11.61 7.76
N MET A 12 0.32 -11.04 8.17
CA MET A 12 -0.20 -9.76 7.69
C MET A 12 -0.62 -8.84 8.85
N SER A 13 -0.84 -7.57 8.54
CA SER A 13 -1.44 -6.55 9.40
C SER A 13 -2.80 -6.11 8.85
N PHE A 14 -3.61 -5.43 9.66
CA PHE A 14 -4.78 -4.71 9.15
C PHE A 14 -4.35 -3.50 8.30
N VAL A 15 -3.38 -2.74 8.80
CA VAL A 15 -2.85 -1.54 8.14
C VAL A 15 -1.39 -1.73 7.77
N GLY A 16 -1.04 -1.41 6.53
CA GLY A 16 0.29 -1.56 5.98
C GLY A 16 0.32 -1.43 4.46
N PRO A 17 1.51 -1.41 3.85
CA PRO A 17 1.67 -1.41 2.41
C PRO A 17 1.04 -2.69 1.86
N ARG A 18 0.28 -2.55 0.78
CA ARG A 18 -0.23 -3.72 0.06
C ARG A 18 0.96 -4.36 -0.68
N PRO A 19 1.12 -5.69 -0.64
CA PRO A 19 2.09 -6.35 -1.50
C PRO A 19 1.61 -6.15 -2.93
N ASP A 20 2.34 -5.29 -3.66
CA ASP A 20 2.09 -4.98 -5.07
C ASP A 20 2.50 -6.18 -5.95
N VAL A 21 2.46 -5.97 -7.27
CA VAL A 21 2.84 -6.98 -8.27
C VAL A 21 4.21 -7.61 -7.98
N PRO A 22 4.41 -8.89 -8.33
CA PRO A 22 5.71 -9.55 -8.22
C PRO A 22 6.82 -8.68 -8.85
N GLY A 23 7.92 -8.46 -8.11
CA GLY A 23 9.00 -7.56 -8.51
C GLY A 23 8.97 -6.18 -7.83
N PHE A 24 7.87 -5.77 -7.19
CA PHE A 24 7.80 -4.48 -6.46
C PHE A 24 8.93 -4.32 -5.44
N ALA A 25 9.15 -5.35 -4.62
CA ALA A 25 10.17 -5.32 -3.57
C ALA A 25 11.60 -5.26 -4.13
N ASP A 26 11.81 -5.77 -5.34
CA ASP A 26 13.11 -5.79 -6.00
C ASP A 26 13.48 -4.41 -6.57
N LEU A 27 12.48 -3.57 -6.86
CA LEU A 27 12.64 -2.20 -7.34
C LEU A 27 12.89 -1.18 -6.20
N LEU A 28 12.81 -1.59 -4.94
CA LEU A 28 13.06 -0.70 -3.80
C LEU A 28 14.57 -0.54 -3.55
N GLU A 29 15.03 0.71 -3.64
CA GLU A 29 16.42 1.10 -3.42
C GLU A 29 16.59 1.92 -2.13
N ASN A 30 17.79 1.83 -1.54
CA ASN A 30 18.19 2.67 -0.40
C ASN A 30 17.17 2.67 0.75
N ASP A 31 16.81 3.85 1.24
CA ASP A 31 15.90 4.07 2.37
C ASP A 31 14.46 3.61 2.08
N ASP A 32 14.07 3.44 0.82
CA ASP A 32 12.72 2.99 0.48
C ASP A 32 12.49 1.53 0.86
N ARG A 33 13.58 0.78 1.08
CA ARG A 33 13.53 -0.58 1.64
C ARG A 33 12.99 -0.66 3.05
N ILE A 34 12.84 0.48 3.76
CA ILE A 34 12.14 0.52 5.05
C ILE A 34 10.71 -0.04 4.95
N ILE A 35 10.09 0.04 3.77
CA ILE A 35 8.76 -0.54 3.50
C ILE A 35 8.73 -2.04 3.73
N LEU A 36 9.84 -2.74 3.50
CA LEU A 36 9.98 -4.18 3.69
C LEU A 36 10.14 -4.57 5.17
N SER A 37 10.33 -3.60 6.08
CA SER A 37 10.47 -3.86 7.51
C SER A 37 9.13 -4.13 8.21
N ILE A 38 8.01 -3.78 7.57
CA ILE A 38 6.67 -3.94 8.12
C ILE A 38 5.86 -4.98 7.35
N ARG A 39 4.92 -5.60 8.05
CA ARG A 39 4.06 -6.63 7.46
C ARG A 39 3.08 -6.01 6.46
N PRO A 40 2.77 -6.71 5.36
CA PRO A 40 1.76 -6.25 4.41
C PRO A 40 0.39 -6.08 5.07
N GLY A 41 -0.35 -5.06 4.65
CA GLY A 41 -1.65 -4.70 5.19
C GLY A 41 -2.84 -5.04 4.28
N ILE A 42 -4.03 -5.17 4.85
CA ILE A 42 -5.29 -5.19 4.08
C ILE A 42 -5.63 -3.79 3.57
N THR A 43 -5.36 -2.76 4.37
CA THR A 43 -5.54 -1.35 4.01
C THR A 43 -4.29 -0.55 4.33
N GLY A 44 -4.23 0.70 3.86
CA GLY A 44 -3.14 1.62 4.10
C GLY A 44 -3.36 2.94 3.35
N PRO A 45 -2.57 3.98 3.63
CA PRO A 45 -2.75 5.28 2.97
C PRO A 45 -2.57 5.20 1.45
N ALA A 46 -1.60 4.43 0.96
CA ALA A 46 -1.42 4.21 -0.48
C ALA A 46 -2.60 3.44 -1.09
N THR A 47 -3.06 2.38 -0.43
CA THR A 47 -4.24 1.59 -0.84
C THR A 47 -5.51 2.42 -0.88
N LEU A 48 -5.68 3.36 0.06
CA LEU A 48 -6.83 4.27 0.09
C LEU A 48 -6.76 5.30 -1.03
N LYS A 49 -5.58 5.91 -1.27
CA LYS A 49 -5.38 6.87 -2.36
C LYS A 49 -5.63 6.23 -3.72
N TYR A 50 -5.14 5.01 -3.92
CA TYR A 50 -5.22 4.26 -5.17
C TYR A 50 -6.29 3.16 -5.13
N ARG A 51 -7.41 3.38 -4.43
CA ARG A 51 -8.50 2.39 -4.33
C ARG A 51 -9.07 1.99 -5.70
N HIS A 52 -9.09 2.93 -6.65
CA HIS A 52 -9.56 2.78 -8.02
C HIS A 52 -8.39 2.78 -9.02
N GLU A 53 -7.25 2.22 -8.63
CA GLU A 53 -6.03 2.18 -9.46
C GLU A 53 -6.28 1.59 -10.85
N GLU A 54 -7.04 0.51 -10.93
CA GLU A 54 -7.38 -0.14 -12.21
C GLU A 54 -8.13 0.81 -13.14
N ASP A 55 -9.09 1.59 -12.63
CA ASP A 55 -9.83 2.58 -13.43
C ASP A 55 -8.92 3.72 -13.89
N ILE A 56 -8.02 4.19 -13.01
CA ILE A 56 -7.03 5.23 -13.33
C ILE A 56 -6.10 4.76 -14.45
N LEU A 57 -5.61 3.52 -14.35
CA LEU A 57 -4.72 2.90 -15.31
C LEU A 57 -5.43 2.61 -16.64
N ALA A 58 -6.67 2.13 -16.61
CA ALA A 58 -7.47 1.87 -17.81
C ALA A 58 -7.76 3.14 -18.62
N ALA A 59 -7.75 4.32 -17.98
CA ALA A 59 -7.90 5.61 -18.65
C ALA A 59 -6.61 6.13 -19.32
N GLN A 60 -5.45 5.48 -19.10
CA GLN A 60 -4.18 5.94 -19.67
C GLN A 60 -3.89 5.31 -21.04
N SER A 61 -3.20 6.06 -21.90
CA SER A 61 -2.73 5.56 -23.20
C SER A 61 -1.66 4.48 -23.06
N CYS A 62 -0.81 4.58 -22.03
CA CYS A 62 0.21 3.58 -21.69
C CYS A 62 0.15 3.27 -20.19
N PRO A 63 -0.70 2.31 -19.76
CA PRO A 63 -0.94 2.01 -18.35
C PRO A 63 0.32 1.59 -17.59
N GLU A 64 1.15 0.73 -18.18
CA GLU A 64 2.39 0.23 -17.55
C GLU A 64 3.38 1.37 -17.28
N GLN A 65 3.61 2.25 -18.26
CA GLN A 65 4.50 3.39 -18.08
C GLN A 65 3.96 4.36 -17.02
N TYR A 66 2.64 4.62 -17.00
CA TYR A 66 2.03 5.48 -15.99
C TYR A 66 2.16 4.87 -14.60
N ASN A 67 1.96 3.56 -14.46
CA ASN A 67 2.18 2.87 -13.21
C ASN A 67 3.62 3.06 -12.71
N ASN A 68 4.60 2.80 -13.57
CA ASN A 68 6.01 2.81 -13.19
C ASN A 68 6.57 4.21 -12.91
N THR A 69 6.04 5.24 -13.56
CA THR A 69 6.58 6.61 -13.45
C THR A 69 5.76 7.53 -12.55
N VAL A 70 4.49 7.21 -12.27
CA VAL A 70 3.58 8.06 -11.49
C VAL A 70 3.06 7.35 -10.24
N ILE A 71 2.39 6.22 -10.42
CA ILE A 71 1.69 5.56 -9.29
C ILE A 71 2.70 4.91 -8.34
N PHE A 72 3.63 4.12 -8.86
CA PHE A 72 4.60 3.38 -8.05
C PHE A 72 5.50 4.31 -7.21
N PRO A 73 6.17 5.34 -7.77
CA PRO A 73 7.01 6.23 -6.96
C PRO A 73 6.22 6.94 -5.85
N ASP A 74 4.96 7.30 -6.14
CA ASP A 74 4.11 7.95 -5.15
C ASP A 74 3.61 6.99 -4.06
N LYS A 75 3.28 5.74 -4.41
CA LYS A 75 2.99 4.67 -3.44
C LYS A 75 4.17 4.46 -2.50
N VAL A 76 5.40 4.37 -3.03
CA VAL A 76 6.63 4.24 -2.25
C VAL A 76 6.76 5.39 -1.27
N ARG A 77 6.65 6.63 -1.75
CA ARG A 77 6.70 7.85 -0.92
C ARG A 77 5.64 7.84 0.20
N ILE A 78 4.41 7.46 -0.11
CA ILE A 78 3.31 7.40 0.87
C ILE A 78 3.58 6.32 1.93
N ASN A 79 4.00 5.14 1.50
CA ASN A 79 4.27 4.02 2.40
C ASN A 79 5.46 4.30 3.31
N LYS A 80 6.53 4.90 2.78
CA LYS A 80 7.68 5.35 3.58
C LYS A 80 7.26 6.36 4.64
N LYS A 81 6.52 7.41 4.23
CA LYS A 81 6.00 8.42 5.16
C LYS A 81 5.11 7.81 6.24
N TYR A 82 4.27 6.84 5.88
CA TYR A 82 3.44 6.12 6.84
C TYR A 82 4.25 5.39 7.92
N ILE A 83 5.40 4.83 7.55
CA ILE A 83 6.28 4.13 8.49
C ILE A 83 7.05 5.12 9.36
N GLU A 84 7.57 6.19 8.77
CA GLU A 84 8.31 7.24 9.47
C GLU A 84 7.43 8.00 10.48
N GLU A 85 6.16 8.24 10.13
CA GLU A 85 5.19 8.97 10.95
C GLU A 85 4.15 8.04 11.59
N TYR A 86 4.51 6.78 11.83
CA TYR A 86 3.57 5.77 12.31
C TYR A 86 2.79 6.22 13.56
N SER A 87 1.48 6.01 13.54
CA SER A 87 0.58 6.31 14.65
C SER A 87 -0.56 5.32 14.73
N PHE A 88 -0.76 4.73 15.90
CA PHE A 88 -1.87 3.81 16.16
C PHE A 88 -3.25 4.44 15.87
N PHE A 89 -3.43 5.73 16.17
CA PHE A 89 -4.69 6.42 15.88
C PHE A 89 -4.90 6.63 14.39
N ALA A 90 -3.82 6.83 13.62
CA ALA A 90 -3.91 6.91 12.17
C ALA A 90 -4.37 5.57 11.58
N ASP A 91 -3.90 4.44 12.11
CA ASP A 91 -4.36 3.10 11.69
C ASP A 91 -5.86 2.92 11.87
N LEU A 92 -6.39 3.29 13.04
CA LEU A 92 -7.84 3.25 13.29
C LEU A 92 -8.60 4.13 12.28
N GLN A 93 -8.07 5.29 11.93
CA GLN A 93 -8.67 6.15 10.90
C GLN A 93 -8.62 5.51 9.51
N TYR A 94 -7.53 4.84 9.14
CA TYR A 94 -7.44 4.14 7.85
C TYR A 94 -8.42 2.97 7.76
N ILE A 95 -8.55 2.17 8.83
CA ILE A 95 -9.55 1.11 8.92
C ILE A 95 -10.95 1.69 8.78
N TRP A 96 -11.26 2.78 9.47
CA TRP A 96 -12.54 3.46 9.38
C TRP A 96 -12.85 3.93 7.95
N LYS A 97 -11.90 4.61 7.29
CA LYS A 97 -12.03 5.06 5.89
C LYS A 97 -12.27 3.90 4.92
N THR A 98 -11.66 2.74 5.18
CA THR A 98 -11.92 1.54 4.39
C THR A 98 -13.34 1.03 4.57
N ILE A 99 -13.84 0.94 5.80
CA ILE A 99 -15.18 0.39 6.09
C ILE A 99 -16.30 1.32 5.59
N PHE A 100 -16.14 2.63 5.78
CA PHE A 100 -17.20 3.61 5.49
C PHE A 100 -17.07 4.30 4.13
N GLY A 101 -16.08 3.92 3.32
CA GLY A 101 -15.93 4.41 1.95
C GLY A 101 -15.58 5.89 1.82
N ARG A 102 -15.24 6.59 2.91
CA ARG A 102 -14.86 8.02 2.92
C ARG A 102 -13.38 8.26 2.73
#